data_AF-A0A8T0EW21-F1
#
_entry.id   AF-A0A8T0EW21-F1
#
_cell.length_a   1.000
_cell.length_b   1.000
_cell.length_c   1.000
_cell.angle_alpha   90.00
_cell.angle_beta   90.00
_cell.angle_gamma   90.00
#
_symmetry.space_group_name_H-M   'P 1'
#
loop_
_entity.id
_entity.type
_entity.pdbx_description
1 polymer ?
#
loop_
_entity_poly.entity_id
_entity_poly.type
_entity_poly.pdbx_seq_one_letter_code
_entity_poly.pdbx_strand_id
1 'polypeptide(L)'
;MLMRLLEILSGDRLPRPTKGKMRIHCLENVDKALQFLREQRVHLENLGSHDVVDGNPRLTLGLIWTIILRFQIQDITIEEVDNQETKSAKDALLLWCQMKTAGYPNVNVRNFTTSWRDGLAFNALIHKHRPDLIQYDRLSRSNAIYNLNHAFTVAEQRLGIMKLLDAEDIFVEYPDEKSIITYVVTYYHYFSKMKQETVQGRRIGNVVGQAMQSEKMIHEYETLTSNLLKWIKQTIAALSDRKFANSLFGVQQQLLAFNSYRTVEKPPKFVEKGNLEVLLFTIQSRMRTTNQRLYFPPEGKTISDINRAWESLEKAEHERELALRDELIRQEKLEQLAARFDRKAGLRETWLSENQRLVSQDNFGFDLPSVEAAAKKHEAIETDIYAYEERVQAIVAVAQELETENYHDIARIQARRDNVLRLWNYLLELLRARRTRLEDSITLQQTFQEMIYILDTMEELKSRLLTEDSGKHLMGVVDLLQKHSLIEADINVLGENVKAVIQHLQAFLDTKSKSGYQVCDPQYIQERIKQLEAAYIELVQLASDRHNHLIESRKLWQFFWDMAEEEAWIKEKERILSSGDIGHDLTAIHLLISKNKKLLWPFKLVLLFGEHI
;
A
#
# COMPACT_ATOMS: atom_id res chain seq x y z
N MET A 1 -21.94 -15.18 -96.89
CA MET A 1 -21.57 -16.16 -95.83
C MET A 1 -20.06 -16.26 -95.69
N LEU A 2 -19.31 -16.52 -96.77
CA LEU A 2 -17.84 -16.59 -96.75
C LEU A 2 -17.14 -15.42 -96.02
N MET A 3 -17.50 -14.17 -96.34
CA MET A 3 -16.90 -13.00 -95.65
C MET A 3 -17.09 -13.05 -94.13
N ARG A 4 -18.30 -13.36 -93.65
CA ARG A 4 -18.61 -13.45 -92.21
C ARG A 4 -17.88 -14.61 -91.54
N LEU A 5 -17.69 -15.73 -92.25
CA LEU A 5 -16.88 -16.85 -91.75
C LEU A 5 -15.43 -16.41 -91.52
N LEU A 6 -14.85 -15.66 -92.47
CA LEU A 6 -13.49 -15.14 -92.33
C LEU A 6 -13.36 -14.18 -91.15
N GLU A 7 -14.33 -13.28 -90.95
CA GLU A 7 -14.33 -12.39 -89.78
C GLU A 7 -14.36 -13.14 -88.44
N ILE A 8 -15.09 -14.26 -88.37
CA ILE A 8 -15.18 -15.07 -87.15
C ILE A 8 -13.89 -15.84 -86.90
N LEU A 9 -13.27 -16.38 -87.95
CA LEU A 9 -12.05 -17.19 -87.83
C LEU A 9 -10.80 -16.35 -87.56
N SER A 10 -10.69 -15.16 -88.15
CA SER A 10 -9.55 -14.27 -87.90
C SER A 10 -9.74 -13.37 -86.68
N GLY A 11 -10.98 -13.05 -86.31
CA GLY A 11 -11.30 -11.99 -85.35
C GLY A 11 -11.25 -10.57 -85.95
N ASP A 12 -10.81 -10.42 -87.21
CA ASP A 12 -10.70 -9.16 -87.92
C ASP A 12 -11.99 -8.78 -88.66
N ARG A 13 -12.24 -7.48 -88.85
CA ARG A 13 -13.40 -6.99 -89.61
C ARG A 13 -13.08 -6.88 -91.10
N LEU A 14 -13.91 -7.47 -91.95
CA LEU A 14 -13.79 -7.35 -93.40
C LEU A 14 -14.58 -6.12 -93.92
N PRO A 15 -14.28 -5.62 -95.14
CA PRO A 15 -15.06 -4.55 -95.77
C PRO A 15 -16.57 -4.89 -95.84
N ARG A 16 -17.44 -3.88 -95.74
CA ARG A 16 -18.89 -4.10 -95.76
C ARG A 16 -19.32 -4.82 -97.04
N PRO A 17 -20.16 -5.88 -96.94
CA PRO A 17 -20.62 -6.61 -98.11
C PRO A 17 -21.53 -5.74 -98.98
N THR A 18 -21.34 -5.79 -100.29
CA THR A 18 -22.22 -5.18 -101.28
C THR A 18 -23.59 -5.87 -101.23
N LYS A 19 -24.66 -5.09 -101.03
CA LYS A 19 -26.03 -5.62 -100.90
C LYS A 19 -26.67 -5.78 -102.28
N GLY A 20 -27.16 -6.98 -102.58
CA GLY A 20 -27.98 -7.25 -103.77
C GLY A 20 -27.89 -8.71 -104.21
N LYS A 21 -28.85 -9.16 -105.03
CA LYS A 21 -28.94 -10.56 -105.50
C LYS A 21 -28.35 -10.79 -106.90
N MET A 22 -27.99 -9.73 -107.61
CA MET A 22 -27.37 -9.83 -108.94
C MET A 22 -25.96 -10.43 -108.83
N ARG A 23 -25.57 -11.22 -109.85
CA ARG A 23 -24.27 -11.91 -109.94
C ARG A 23 -23.07 -10.98 -109.68
N ILE A 24 -23.12 -9.73 -110.15
CA ILE A 24 -22.05 -8.74 -109.94
C ILE A 24 -21.80 -8.43 -108.47
N HIS A 25 -22.85 -8.33 -107.64
CA HIS A 25 -22.71 -8.11 -106.19
C HIS A 25 -22.09 -9.33 -105.49
N CYS A 26 -22.41 -10.54 -105.96
CA CYS A 26 -21.81 -11.78 -105.45
C CYS A 26 -20.31 -11.86 -105.80
N LEU A 27 -19.93 -11.50 -107.03
CA LEU A 27 -18.54 -11.46 -107.47
C LEU A 27 -17.71 -10.50 -106.63
N GLU A 28 -18.21 -9.28 -106.41
CA GLU A 28 -17.52 -8.27 -105.60
C GLU A 28 -17.33 -8.73 -104.14
N ASN A 29 -18.33 -9.39 -103.55
CA ASN A 29 -18.25 -9.91 -102.18
C ASN A 29 -17.27 -11.08 -102.05
N VAL A 30 -17.22 -11.98 -103.03
CA VAL A 30 -16.22 -13.05 -103.05
C VAL A 30 -14.83 -12.47 -103.27
N ASP A 31 -14.68 -11.48 -104.14
CA ASP A 31 -13.38 -10.84 -104.40
C ASP A 31 -12.80 -10.17 -103.15
N LYS A 32 -13.62 -9.45 -102.38
CA LYS A 32 -13.26 -8.92 -101.05
C LYS A 32 -12.77 -10.02 -100.10
N ALA A 33 -13.41 -11.18 -100.10
CA ALA A 33 -13.01 -12.33 -99.28
C ALA A 33 -11.69 -12.95 -99.74
N LEU A 34 -11.49 -13.12 -101.06
CA LEU A 34 -10.26 -13.65 -101.63
C LEU A 34 -9.08 -12.69 -101.41
N GLN A 35 -9.30 -11.38 -101.49
CA GLN A 35 -8.29 -10.37 -101.19
C GLN A 35 -7.85 -10.46 -99.71
N PHE A 36 -8.79 -10.53 -98.77
CA PHE A 36 -8.48 -10.73 -97.35
C PHE A 36 -7.63 -11.99 -97.12
N LEU A 37 -7.95 -13.09 -97.80
CA LEU A 37 -7.16 -14.32 -97.69
C LEU A 37 -5.73 -14.15 -98.23
N ARG A 38 -5.54 -13.44 -99.35
CA ARG A 38 -4.19 -13.11 -99.86
C ARG A 38 -3.40 -12.26 -98.86
N GLU A 39 -4.05 -11.30 -98.20
CA GLU A 39 -3.43 -10.48 -97.13
C GLU A 39 -3.01 -11.34 -95.93
N GLN A 40 -3.79 -12.35 -95.59
CA GLN A 40 -3.48 -13.35 -94.54
C GLN A 40 -2.46 -14.40 -94.98
N ARG A 41 -1.73 -14.15 -96.09
CA ARG A 41 -0.70 -15.01 -96.70
C ARG A 41 -1.20 -16.38 -97.14
N VAL A 42 -2.47 -16.46 -97.57
CA VAL A 42 -3.03 -17.68 -98.14
C VAL A 42 -2.74 -17.74 -99.64
N HIS A 43 -2.09 -18.82 -100.09
CA HIS A 43 -1.80 -19.05 -101.50
C HIS A 43 -3.06 -19.54 -102.24
N LEU A 44 -3.59 -18.70 -103.13
CA LEU A 44 -4.79 -18.97 -103.94
C LEU A 44 -4.41 -19.05 -105.43
N GLU A 45 -3.70 -20.11 -105.81
CA GLU A 45 -3.32 -20.35 -107.22
C GLU A 45 -4.52 -20.85 -108.03
N ASN A 46 -4.79 -20.20 -109.18
CA ASN A 46 -5.86 -20.57 -110.13
C ASN A 46 -7.30 -20.49 -109.59
N LEU A 47 -7.58 -19.59 -108.64
CA LEU A 47 -8.93 -19.34 -108.12
C LEU A 47 -9.36 -17.88 -108.33
N GLY A 48 -10.42 -17.68 -109.10
CA GLY A 48 -11.10 -16.39 -109.27
C GLY A 48 -12.42 -16.30 -108.50
N SER A 49 -12.94 -15.08 -108.35
CA SER A 49 -14.25 -14.85 -107.72
C SER A 49 -15.41 -15.49 -108.50
N HIS A 50 -15.28 -15.59 -109.83
CA HIS A 50 -16.25 -16.26 -110.70
C HIS A 50 -16.37 -17.77 -110.44
N ASP A 51 -15.28 -18.45 -110.13
CA ASP A 51 -15.29 -19.90 -109.85
C ASP A 51 -16.17 -20.26 -108.64
N VAL A 52 -16.19 -19.38 -107.64
CA VAL A 52 -17.00 -19.57 -106.42
C VAL A 52 -18.45 -19.15 -106.65
N VAL A 53 -18.68 -18.05 -107.38
CA VAL A 53 -20.03 -17.52 -107.64
C VAL A 53 -20.81 -18.40 -108.62
N ASP A 54 -20.13 -18.93 -109.63
CA ASP A 54 -20.75 -19.81 -110.64
C ASP A 54 -20.86 -21.27 -110.15
N GLY A 55 -20.40 -21.54 -108.93
CA GLY A 55 -20.62 -22.80 -108.23
C GLY A 55 -19.75 -23.95 -108.71
N ASN A 56 -18.45 -23.72 -108.98
CA ASN A 56 -17.51 -24.81 -109.23
C ASN A 56 -17.24 -25.57 -107.91
N PRO A 57 -17.74 -26.81 -107.75
CA PRO A 57 -17.69 -27.51 -106.47
C PRO A 57 -16.24 -27.83 -106.07
N ARG A 58 -15.38 -28.16 -107.03
CA ARG A 58 -13.97 -28.53 -106.77
C ARG A 58 -13.17 -27.34 -106.26
N LEU A 59 -13.32 -26.18 -106.89
CA LEU A 59 -12.60 -24.96 -106.52
C LEU A 59 -13.16 -24.34 -105.23
N THR A 60 -14.46 -24.42 -105.01
CA THR A 60 -15.08 -23.96 -103.75
C THR A 60 -14.65 -24.81 -102.56
N LEU A 61 -14.61 -26.15 -102.70
CA LEU A 61 -14.07 -27.03 -101.65
C LEU A 61 -12.56 -26.80 -101.44
N GLY A 62 -11.82 -26.55 -102.52
CA GLY A 62 -10.41 -26.16 -102.46
C GLY A 62 -10.20 -24.90 -101.60
N LEU A 63 -11.01 -23.86 -101.83
CA LEU A 63 -10.96 -22.61 -101.05
C LEU A 63 -11.26 -22.85 -99.56
N ILE A 64 -12.33 -23.59 -99.24
CA ILE A 64 -12.69 -23.88 -97.85
C ILE A 64 -11.58 -24.66 -97.14
N TRP A 65 -10.97 -25.64 -97.82
CA TRP A 65 -9.82 -26.37 -97.27
C TRP A 65 -8.65 -25.44 -96.95
N THR A 66 -8.31 -24.51 -97.84
CA THR A 66 -7.20 -23.58 -97.59
C THR A 66 -7.48 -22.65 -96.40
N ILE A 67 -8.75 -22.27 -96.19
CA ILE A 67 -9.19 -21.50 -95.02
C ILE A 67 -9.01 -22.32 -93.73
N ILE A 68 -9.48 -23.58 -93.72
CA ILE A 68 -9.31 -24.48 -92.56
C ILE A 68 -7.82 -24.67 -92.27
N LEU A 69 -7.03 -24.98 -93.31
CA LEU A 69 -5.59 -25.17 -93.18
C LEU A 69 -4.91 -23.96 -92.55
N ARG A 70 -5.23 -22.74 -93.00
CA ARG A 70 -4.66 -21.50 -92.47
C ARG A 70 -5.09 -21.22 -91.03
N PHE A 71 -6.39 -21.14 -90.77
CA PHE A 71 -6.91 -20.59 -89.52
C PHE A 71 -7.16 -21.62 -88.41
N GLN A 72 -7.16 -22.90 -88.74
CA GLN A 72 -7.40 -23.95 -87.73
C GLN A 72 -6.21 -24.89 -87.58
N ILE A 73 -5.38 -25.08 -88.61
CA ILE A 73 -4.29 -26.06 -88.58
C ILE A 73 -2.94 -25.40 -88.42
N GLN A 74 -2.66 -24.33 -89.16
CA GLN A 74 -1.30 -23.78 -89.28
C GLN A 74 -0.70 -23.30 -87.95
N ASP A 75 -1.54 -22.90 -86.99
CA ASP A 75 -1.12 -22.41 -85.67
C ASP A 75 -0.95 -23.53 -84.62
N ILE A 76 -1.10 -24.80 -85.02
CA ILE A 76 -0.88 -25.96 -84.13
C ILE A 76 0.61 -26.12 -83.85
N THR A 77 0.99 -25.89 -82.59
CA THR A 77 2.34 -26.12 -82.07
C THR A 77 2.30 -27.21 -80.98
N ILE A 78 3.36 -28.02 -80.90
CA ILE A 78 3.55 -28.98 -79.82
C ILE A 78 4.78 -28.55 -79.03
N GLU A 79 4.57 -28.15 -77.79
CA GLU A 79 5.62 -27.61 -76.89
C GLU A 79 6.63 -28.67 -76.39
N GLU A 80 6.42 -29.96 -76.68
CA GLU A 80 7.14 -31.07 -76.02
C GLU A 80 8.35 -31.62 -76.82
N VAL A 81 8.80 -30.98 -77.91
CA VAL A 81 9.96 -31.46 -78.70
C VAL A 81 10.92 -30.33 -79.10
N ASP A 82 12.14 -30.37 -78.56
CA ASP A 82 13.25 -29.41 -78.77
C ASP A 82 13.95 -29.49 -80.17
N ASN A 83 13.35 -30.17 -81.15
CA ASN A 83 14.00 -30.36 -82.45
C ASN A 83 13.67 -29.25 -83.45
N GLN A 84 14.72 -28.56 -83.92
CA GLN A 84 14.75 -27.38 -84.78
C GLN A 84 14.27 -27.58 -86.24
N GLU A 85 13.53 -28.63 -86.56
CA GLU A 85 12.90 -28.77 -87.87
C GLU A 85 11.46 -28.26 -87.80
N THR A 86 11.14 -27.24 -88.61
CA THR A 86 9.77 -26.75 -88.79
C THR A 86 8.94 -27.81 -89.51
N LYS A 87 8.45 -28.79 -88.76
CA LYS A 87 7.47 -29.77 -89.23
C LYS A 87 6.21 -29.04 -89.68
N SER A 88 5.61 -29.46 -90.79
CA SER A 88 4.35 -28.89 -91.27
C SER A 88 3.30 -28.95 -90.16
N ALA A 89 2.39 -27.99 -90.09
CA ALA A 89 1.35 -27.98 -89.05
C ALA A 89 0.46 -29.25 -89.10
N LYS A 90 0.36 -29.88 -90.27
CA LYS A 90 -0.23 -31.21 -90.45
C LYS A 90 0.58 -32.30 -89.73
N ASP A 91 1.91 -32.26 -89.83
CA ASP A 91 2.80 -33.21 -89.16
C ASP A 91 2.80 -32.99 -87.64
N ALA A 92 2.67 -31.73 -87.20
CA ALA A 92 2.45 -31.41 -85.79
C ALA A 92 1.14 -32.03 -85.30
N LEU A 93 0.03 -31.86 -86.00
CA LEU A 93 -1.23 -32.52 -85.61
C LEU A 93 -1.10 -34.05 -85.62
N LEU A 94 -0.40 -34.63 -86.60
CA LEU A 94 -0.18 -36.08 -86.68
C LEU A 94 0.62 -36.59 -85.49
N LEU A 95 1.71 -35.88 -85.15
CA LEU A 95 2.54 -36.17 -83.99
C LEU A 95 1.74 -36.06 -82.69
N TRP A 96 0.88 -35.05 -82.56
CA TRP A 96 0.00 -34.92 -81.39
C TRP A 96 -0.91 -36.14 -81.27
N CYS A 97 -1.54 -36.57 -82.37
CA CYS A 97 -2.38 -37.76 -82.37
C CYS A 97 -1.58 -38.99 -81.93
N GLN A 98 -0.41 -39.21 -82.52
CA GLN A 98 0.49 -40.32 -82.17
C GLN A 98 0.88 -40.30 -80.70
N MET A 99 1.28 -39.16 -80.15
CA MET A 99 1.65 -39.01 -78.75
C MET A 99 0.48 -39.31 -77.81
N LYS A 100 -0.74 -38.87 -78.17
CA LYS A 100 -1.93 -39.06 -77.34
C LYS A 100 -2.49 -40.47 -77.43
N THR A 101 -2.35 -41.14 -78.58
CA THR A 101 -2.79 -42.52 -78.77
C THR A 101 -1.69 -43.56 -78.53
N ALA A 102 -0.45 -43.14 -78.20
CA ALA A 102 0.64 -44.05 -77.89
C ALA A 102 0.27 -44.96 -76.70
N GLY A 103 0.50 -46.27 -76.85
CA GLY A 103 0.20 -47.28 -75.83
C GLY A 103 -1.23 -47.84 -75.89
N TYR A 104 -2.11 -47.34 -76.75
CA TYR A 104 -3.43 -47.95 -76.94
C TYR A 104 -3.33 -49.19 -77.84
N PRO A 105 -3.92 -50.33 -77.44
CA PRO A 105 -3.88 -51.54 -78.24
C PRO A 105 -4.65 -51.33 -79.55
N ASN A 106 -4.11 -51.89 -80.63
CA ASN A 106 -4.67 -51.84 -81.98
C ASN A 106 -4.80 -50.44 -82.60
N VAL A 107 -4.17 -49.40 -82.04
CA VAL A 107 -4.14 -48.05 -82.61
C VAL A 107 -2.73 -47.68 -83.05
N ASN A 108 -2.57 -47.42 -84.35
CA ASN A 108 -1.32 -46.94 -84.92
C ASN A 108 -1.60 -45.84 -85.95
N VAL A 109 -1.52 -44.58 -85.51
CA VAL A 109 -1.84 -43.42 -86.34
C VAL A 109 -0.61 -43.05 -87.18
N ARG A 110 -0.63 -43.35 -88.48
CA ARG A 110 0.45 -43.04 -89.43
C ARG A 110 0.05 -42.03 -90.50
N ASN A 111 -1.25 -41.85 -90.70
CA ASN A 111 -1.82 -40.95 -91.71
C ASN A 111 -3.18 -40.43 -91.22
N PHE A 112 -3.80 -39.53 -91.98
CA PHE A 112 -5.17 -39.07 -91.76
C PHE A 112 -6.17 -39.74 -92.69
N THR A 113 -5.92 -40.98 -93.11
CA THR A 113 -6.84 -41.77 -93.94
C THR A 113 -7.12 -43.11 -93.28
N THR A 114 -6.40 -44.16 -93.67
CA THR A 114 -6.65 -45.54 -93.26
C THR A 114 -6.40 -45.81 -91.77
N SER A 115 -5.56 -45.02 -91.10
CA SER A 115 -5.30 -45.14 -89.65
C SER A 115 -6.50 -44.82 -88.77
N TRP A 116 -7.52 -44.13 -89.30
CA TRP A 116 -8.71 -43.71 -88.55
C TRP A 116 -9.95 -44.55 -88.89
N ARG A 117 -9.83 -45.45 -89.88
CA ARG A 117 -10.93 -46.18 -90.50
C ARG A 117 -11.71 -47.07 -89.54
N ASP A 118 -11.05 -47.67 -88.56
CA ASP A 118 -11.69 -48.57 -87.59
C ASP A 118 -12.30 -47.84 -86.38
N GLY A 119 -12.19 -46.50 -86.34
CA GLY A 119 -12.74 -45.65 -85.29
C GLY A 119 -12.02 -45.73 -83.93
N LEU A 120 -11.05 -46.63 -83.78
CA LEU A 120 -10.34 -46.81 -82.49
C LEU A 120 -9.50 -45.58 -82.15
N ALA A 121 -8.86 -44.94 -83.14
CA ALA A 121 -8.06 -43.73 -82.95
C ALA A 121 -8.86 -42.55 -82.36
N PHE A 122 -10.10 -42.33 -82.81
CA PHE A 122 -10.97 -41.28 -82.25
C PHE A 122 -11.36 -41.57 -80.80
N ASN A 123 -11.72 -42.82 -80.49
CA ASN A 123 -12.05 -43.22 -79.12
C ASN A 123 -10.83 -43.13 -78.19
N ALA A 124 -9.64 -43.51 -78.67
CA ALA A 124 -8.39 -43.40 -77.91
C ALA A 124 -8.04 -41.94 -77.59
N LEU A 125 -8.21 -41.01 -78.54
CA LEU A 125 -8.00 -39.58 -78.29
C LEU A 125 -8.91 -39.02 -77.22
N ILE A 126 -10.20 -39.38 -77.25
CA ILE A 126 -11.16 -38.96 -76.21
C ILE A 126 -10.77 -39.58 -74.88
N HIS A 127 -10.56 -40.91 -74.83
CA HIS A 127 -10.20 -41.62 -73.60
C HIS A 127 -8.91 -41.10 -72.96
N LYS A 128 -7.90 -40.72 -73.76
CA LYS A 128 -6.64 -40.18 -73.24
C LYS A 128 -6.82 -38.90 -72.42
N HIS A 129 -7.73 -38.03 -72.84
CA HIS A 129 -7.99 -36.74 -72.18
C HIS A 129 -9.13 -36.83 -71.16
N ARG A 130 -10.10 -37.71 -71.42
CA ARG A 130 -11.33 -37.91 -70.64
C ARG A 130 -11.65 -39.41 -70.55
N PRO A 131 -10.91 -40.16 -69.71
CA PRO A 131 -11.10 -41.60 -69.58
C PRO A 131 -12.47 -41.96 -69.02
N ASP A 132 -13.12 -41.03 -68.32
CA ASP A 132 -14.47 -41.17 -67.78
C ASP A 132 -15.57 -41.30 -68.86
N LEU A 133 -15.29 -40.91 -70.11
CA LEU A 133 -16.28 -40.87 -71.18
C LEU A 133 -16.29 -42.10 -72.09
N ILE A 134 -15.22 -42.89 -72.11
CA ILE A 134 -15.04 -44.00 -73.06
C ILE A 134 -14.60 -45.25 -72.31
N GLN A 135 -15.24 -46.39 -72.53
CA GLN A 135 -14.76 -47.68 -72.03
C GLN A 135 -13.96 -48.38 -73.13
N TYR A 136 -12.69 -48.01 -73.25
CA TYR A 136 -11.88 -48.39 -74.40
C TYR A 136 -11.71 -49.92 -74.56
N ASP A 137 -11.60 -50.65 -73.44
CA ASP A 137 -11.39 -52.11 -73.43
C ASP A 137 -12.53 -52.92 -74.07
N ARG A 138 -13.71 -52.30 -74.23
CA ARG A 138 -14.89 -52.93 -74.85
C ARG A 138 -14.96 -52.73 -76.37
N LEU A 139 -14.05 -51.93 -76.92
CA LEU A 139 -14.01 -51.63 -78.35
C LEU A 139 -13.16 -52.66 -79.09
N SER A 140 -13.69 -53.14 -80.22
CA SER A 140 -13.01 -54.10 -81.10
C SER A 140 -12.86 -53.53 -82.50
N ARG A 141 -11.74 -53.86 -83.17
CA ARG A 141 -11.45 -53.45 -84.54
C ARG A 141 -12.50 -53.94 -85.56
N SER A 142 -13.18 -55.05 -85.26
CA SER A 142 -14.23 -55.61 -86.13
C SER A 142 -15.44 -54.69 -86.28
N ASN A 143 -15.69 -53.80 -85.31
CA ASN A 143 -16.92 -53.01 -85.21
C ASN A 143 -16.68 -51.54 -85.57
N ALA A 144 -16.03 -51.29 -86.70
CA ALA A 144 -15.59 -49.96 -87.13
C ALA A 144 -16.70 -48.90 -87.12
N ILE A 145 -17.87 -49.20 -87.72
CA ILE A 145 -19.01 -48.27 -87.79
C ILE A 145 -19.52 -47.90 -86.39
N TYR A 146 -19.60 -48.86 -85.48
CA TYR A 146 -19.99 -48.61 -84.09
C TYR A 146 -18.94 -47.73 -83.39
N ASN A 147 -17.65 -48.05 -83.52
CA ASN A 147 -16.58 -47.28 -82.89
C ASN A 147 -16.60 -45.81 -83.35
N LEU A 148 -16.76 -45.57 -84.66
CA LEU A 148 -16.84 -44.23 -85.23
C LEU A 148 -18.06 -43.46 -84.69
N ASN A 149 -19.25 -44.04 -84.80
CA ASN A 149 -20.48 -43.40 -84.29
C ASN A 149 -20.42 -43.15 -82.78
N HIS A 150 -19.82 -44.07 -82.02
CA HIS A 150 -19.63 -43.93 -80.59
C HIS A 150 -18.72 -42.73 -80.25
N ALA A 151 -17.54 -42.63 -80.88
CA ALA A 151 -16.64 -41.49 -80.66
C ALA A 151 -17.31 -40.16 -81.05
N PHE A 152 -18.07 -40.14 -82.15
CA PHE A 152 -18.69 -38.91 -82.64
C PHE A 152 -19.85 -38.47 -81.75
N THR A 153 -20.69 -39.42 -81.32
CA THR A 153 -21.79 -39.15 -80.40
C THR A 153 -21.27 -38.67 -79.04
N VAL A 154 -20.22 -39.30 -78.51
CA VAL A 154 -19.61 -38.89 -77.24
C VAL A 154 -18.99 -37.50 -77.36
N ALA A 155 -18.29 -37.22 -78.47
CA ALA A 155 -17.70 -35.91 -78.71
C ALA A 155 -18.75 -34.80 -78.81
N GLU A 156 -19.85 -35.04 -79.51
CA GLU A 156 -20.94 -34.06 -79.64
C GLU A 156 -21.68 -33.84 -78.31
N GLN A 157 -22.17 -34.92 -77.70
CA GLN A 157 -23.03 -34.81 -76.51
C GLN A 157 -22.28 -34.43 -75.24
N ARG A 158 -21.01 -34.84 -75.11
CA ARG A 158 -20.24 -34.68 -73.85
C ARG A 158 -19.14 -33.64 -73.94
N LEU A 159 -18.60 -33.38 -75.14
CA LEU A 159 -17.54 -32.40 -75.35
C LEU A 159 -18.02 -31.17 -76.14
N GLY A 160 -19.21 -31.21 -76.76
CA GLY A 160 -19.71 -30.14 -77.62
C GLY A 160 -18.95 -30.01 -78.95
N ILE A 161 -18.20 -31.05 -79.34
CA ILE A 161 -17.50 -31.10 -80.63
C ILE A 161 -18.49 -31.56 -81.68
N MET A 162 -18.91 -30.66 -82.57
CA MET A 162 -19.93 -30.90 -83.59
C MET A 162 -19.54 -32.08 -84.49
N LYS A 163 -20.45 -33.04 -84.69
CA LYS A 163 -20.23 -34.18 -85.58
C LYS A 163 -20.10 -33.70 -87.04
N LEU A 164 -18.86 -33.67 -87.56
CA LEU A 164 -18.57 -33.24 -88.94
C LEU A 164 -18.50 -34.39 -89.95
N LEU A 165 -18.34 -35.63 -89.48
CA LEU A 165 -18.17 -36.80 -90.33
C LEU A 165 -19.20 -37.86 -89.97
N ASP A 166 -19.70 -38.56 -90.99
CA ASP A 166 -20.48 -39.76 -90.80
C ASP A 166 -19.59 -41.01 -90.81
N ALA A 167 -19.99 -42.04 -90.06
CA ALA A 167 -19.20 -43.27 -89.95
C ALA A 167 -19.05 -43.97 -91.31
N GLU A 168 -20.05 -43.84 -92.17
CA GLU A 168 -20.07 -44.41 -93.52
C GLU A 168 -19.01 -43.77 -94.44
N ASP A 169 -18.74 -42.48 -94.30
CA ASP A 169 -17.74 -41.74 -95.10
C ASP A 169 -16.29 -42.10 -94.73
N ILE A 170 -16.09 -42.66 -93.54
CA ILE A 170 -14.77 -43.07 -93.04
C ILE A 170 -14.57 -44.57 -93.21
N PHE A 171 -15.63 -45.38 -93.15
CA PHE A 171 -15.55 -46.82 -93.34
C PHE A 171 -15.49 -47.25 -94.82
N VAL A 172 -14.70 -46.53 -95.61
CA VAL A 172 -14.43 -46.81 -97.03
C VAL A 172 -12.99 -47.26 -97.24
N GLU A 173 -12.66 -47.78 -98.43
CA GLU A 173 -11.31 -48.25 -98.76
C GLU A 173 -10.27 -47.13 -98.65
N TYR A 174 -10.61 -45.93 -99.12
CA TYR A 174 -9.77 -44.73 -99.10
C TYR A 174 -10.54 -43.53 -98.54
N PRO A 175 -10.52 -43.33 -97.20
CA PRO A 175 -11.18 -42.18 -96.57
C PRO A 175 -10.54 -40.86 -97.00
N ASP A 176 -11.34 -39.79 -97.10
CA ASP A 176 -10.82 -38.46 -97.47
C ASP A 176 -9.96 -37.88 -96.34
N GLU A 177 -8.70 -37.56 -96.69
CA GLU A 177 -7.71 -37.09 -95.73
C GLU A 177 -8.10 -35.74 -95.12
N LYS A 178 -8.62 -34.83 -95.94
CA LYS A 178 -8.93 -33.46 -95.53
C LYS A 178 -10.09 -33.44 -94.55
N SER A 179 -11.08 -34.29 -94.76
CA SER A 179 -12.25 -34.46 -93.92
C SER A 179 -11.86 -34.96 -92.52
N ILE A 180 -11.02 -35.99 -92.44
CA ILE A 180 -10.50 -36.51 -91.17
C ILE A 180 -9.65 -35.46 -90.45
N ILE A 181 -8.71 -34.79 -91.15
CA ILE A 181 -7.90 -33.73 -90.55
C ILE A 181 -8.80 -32.63 -89.96
N THR A 182 -9.76 -32.14 -90.74
CA THR A 182 -10.66 -31.06 -90.31
C THR A 182 -11.37 -31.42 -89.00
N TYR A 183 -11.83 -32.66 -88.88
CA TYR A 183 -12.49 -33.10 -87.67
C TYR A 183 -11.52 -33.30 -86.50
N VAL A 184 -10.37 -33.95 -86.71
CA VAL A 184 -9.35 -34.18 -85.66
C VAL A 184 -8.81 -32.86 -85.08
N VAL A 185 -8.67 -31.81 -85.90
CA VAL A 185 -8.28 -30.47 -85.45
C VAL A 185 -9.22 -29.89 -84.40
N THR A 186 -10.53 -30.16 -84.53
CA THR A 186 -11.50 -29.69 -83.52
C THR A 186 -11.26 -30.33 -82.15
N TYR A 187 -10.86 -31.61 -82.11
CA TYR A 187 -10.45 -32.28 -80.87
C TYR A 187 -9.17 -31.68 -80.29
N TYR A 188 -8.18 -31.37 -81.13
CA TYR A 188 -6.94 -30.73 -80.68
C TYR A 188 -7.24 -29.39 -79.99
N HIS A 189 -8.01 -28.51 -80.63
CA HIS A 189 -8.34 -27.18 -80.08
C HIS A 189 -9.11 -27.29 -78.76
N TYR A 190 -10.09 -28.19 -78.69
CA TYR A 190 -10.85 -28.43 -77.47
C TYR A 190 -9.94 -28.86 -76.30
N PHE A 191 -9.13 -29.91 -76.51
CA PHE A 191 -8.28 -30.44 -75.44
C PHE A 191 -7.09 -29.53 -75.10
N SER A 192 -6.58 -28.77 -76.07
CA SER A 192 -5.53 -27.77 -75.85
C SER A 192 -6.05 -26.63 -74.96
N LYS A 193 -7.24 -26.09 -75.27
CA LYS A 193 -7.91 -25.09 -74.45
C LYS A 193 -8.15 -25.58 -73.01
N MET A 194 -8.65 -26.80 -72.85
CA MET A 194 -8.89 -27.41 -71.53
C MET A 194 -7.60 -27.52 -70.69
N LYS A 195 -6.46 -27.89 -71.32
CA LYS A 195 -5.15 -27.93 -70.65
C LYS A 195 -4.70 -26.54 -70.22
N GLN A 196 -4.85 -25.53 -71.08
CA GLN A 196 -4.49 -24.14 -70.77
C GLN A 196 -5.28 -23.59 -69.58
N GLU A 197 -6.60 -23.80 -69.53
CA GLU A 197 -7.46 -23.38 -68.41
C GLU A 197 -7.02 -24.03 -67.08
N THR A 198 -6.64 -25.31 -67.09
CA THR A 198 -6.16 -26.02 -65.90
C THR A 198 -4.84 -25.45 -65.38
N VAL A 199 -3.90 -25.12 -66.27
CA VAL A 199 -2.60 -24.53 -65.89
C VAL A 199 -2.79 -23.12 -65.33
N GLN A 200 -3.66 -22.31 -65.93
CA GLN A 200 -4.02 -21.00 -65.40
C GLN A 200 -4.66 -21.11 -64.01
N GLY A 201 -5.58 -22.06 -63.80
CA GLY A 201 -6.17 -22.35 -62.48
C GLY A 201 -5.12 -22.71 -61.41
N ARG A 202 -4.13 -23.55 -61.74
CA ARG A 202 -3.03 -23.88 -60.82
C ARG A 202 -2.16 -22.67 -60.47
N ARG A 203 -1.86 -21.81 -61.45
CA ARG A 203 -1.07 -20.57 -61.22
C ARG A 203 -1.81 -19.61 -60.29
N ILE A 204 -3.11 -19.41 -60.50
CA ILE A 204 -3.96 -18.59 -59.61
C ILE A 204 -3.98 -19.20 -58.21
N GLY A 205 -4.19 -20.52 -58.09
CA GLY A 205 -4.20 -21.21 -56.80
C GLY A 205 -2.92 -21.01 -55.99
N ASN A 206 -1.74 -21.07 -56.64
CA ASN A 206 -0.46 -20.81 -55.97
C ASN A 206 -0.35 -19.37 -55.45
N VAL A 207 -0.76 -18.37 -56.24
CA VAL A 207 -0.73 -16.95 -55.83
C VAL A 207 -1.69 -16.69 -54.67
N VAL A 208 -2.91 -17.23 -54.74
CA VAL A 208 -3.90 -17.12 -53.66
C VAL A 208 -3.41 -17.81 -52.38
N GLY A 209 -2.83 -19.00 -52.49
CA GLY A 209 -2.25 -19.71 -51.34
C GLY A 209 -1.15 -18.91 -50.64
N GLN A 210 -0.27 -18.25 -51.41
CA GLN A 210 0.75 -17.36 -50.86
C GLN A 210 0.15 -16.14 -50.17
N ALA A 211 -0.89 -15.52 -50.75
CA ALA A 211 -1.60 -14.40 -50.15
C ALA A 211 -2.26 -14.77 -48.81
N MET A 212 -2.96 -15.91 -48.75
CA MET A 212 -3.58 -16.40 -47.51
C MET A 212 -2.55 -16.67 -46.41
N GLN A 213 -1.38 -17.19 -46.76
CA GLN A 213 -0.32 -17.44 -45.78
C GLN A 213 0.27 -16.13 -45.24
N SER A 214 0.44 -15.10 -46.08
CA SER A 214 0.86 -13.77 -45.65
C SER A 214 -0.18 -13.12 -44.72
N GLU A 215 -1.46 -13.22 -45.05
CA GLU A 215 -2.57 -12.71 -44.23
C GLU A 215 -2.62 -13.39 -42.85
N LYS A 216 -2.43 -14.72 -42.80
CA LYS A 216 -2.35 -15.46 -41.54
C LYS A 216 -1.21 -14.94 -40.64
N MET A 217 -0.03 -14.68 -41.20
CA MET A 217 1.10 -14.16 -40.44
C MET A 217 0.85 -12.73 -39.95
N ILE A 218 0.18 -11.89 -40.76
CA ILE A 218 -0.24 -10.54 -40.34
C ILE A 218 -1.19 -10.62 -39.15
N HIS A 219 -2.19 -11.48 -39.21
CA HIS A 219 -3.14 -11.67 -38.11
C HIS A 219 -2.46 -12.19 -36.83
N GLU A 220 -1.51 -13.12 -36.97
CA GLU A 220 -0.70 -13.63 -35.87
C GLU A 220 0.14 -12.51 -35.21
N TYR A 221 0.84 -11.71 -36.03
CA TYR A 221 1.59 -10.54 -35.55
C TYR A 221 0.69 -9.59 -34.76
N GLU A 222 -0.46 -9.20 -35.34
CA GLU A 222 -1.37 -8.28 -34.70
C GLU A 222 -1.94 -8.79 -33.37
N THR A 223 -2.22 -10.10 -33.28
CA THR A 223 -2.75 -10.74 -32.08
C THR A 223 -1.68 -10.78 -30.98
N LEU A 224 -0.47 -11.23 -31.32
CA LEU A 224 0.65 -11.30 -30.39
C LEU A 224 1.06 -9.92 -29.88
N THR A 225 1.13 -8.90 -30.75
CA THR A 225 1.38 -7.51 -30.36
C THR A 225 0.31 -6.99 -29.41
N SER A 226 -0.97 -7.24 -29.69
CA SER A 226 -2.07 -6.79 -28.83
C SER A 226 -2.00 -7.44 -27.44
N ASN A 227 -1.69 -8.73 -27.38
CA ASN A 227 -1.53 -9.47 -26.12
C ASN A 227 -0.34 -8.94 -25.31
N LEU A 228 0.80 -8.71 -25.95
CA LEU A 228 1.99 -8.17 -25.28
C LEU A 228 1.72 -6.76 -24.74
N LEU A 229 1.13 -5.86 -25.54
CA LEU A 229 0.80 -4.51 -25.10
C LEU A 229 -0.23 -4.49 -23.96
N LYS A 230 -1.21 -5.41 -23.99
CA LYS A 230 -2.17 -5.58 -22.90
C LYS A 230 -1.48 -6.03 -21.61
N TRP A 231 -0.59 -7.03 -21.70
CA TRP A 231 0.20 -7.50 -20.57
C TRP A 231 1.05 -6.35 -20.00
N ILE A 232 1.78 -5.61 -20.84
CA ILE A 232 2.58 -4.45 -20.41
C ILE A 232 1.73 -3.45 -19.63
N LYS A 233 0.56 -3.06 -20.16
CA LYS A 233 -0.34 -2.11 -19.48
C LYS A 233 -0.82 -2.61 -18.12
N GLN A 234 -1.19 -3.89 -18.03
CA GLN A 234 -1.64 -4.51 -16.78
C GLN A 234 -0.51 -4.60 -15.74
N THR A 235 0.68 -5.00 -16.19
CA THR A 235 1.88 -5.07 -15.34
C THR A 235 2.28 -3.68 -14.84
N ILE A 236 2.26 -2.65 -15.69
CA ILE A 236 2.50 -1.26 -15.25
C ILE A 236 1.51 -0.85 -14.16
N ALA A 237 0.23 -1.16 -14.31
CA ALA A 237 -0.77 -0.85 -13.28
C ALA A 237 -0.48 -1.56 -11.95
N ALA A 238 -0.07 -2.84 -11.99
CA ALA A 238 0.31 -3.59 -10.80
C ALA A 238 1.60 -3.06 -10.15
N LEU A 239 2.62 -2.70 -10.95
CA LEU A 239 3.87 -2.11 -10.46
C LEU A 239 3.70 -0.67 -9.94
N SER A 240 2.67 0.04 -10.42
CA SER A 240 2.34 1.39 -9.97
C SER A 240 1.59 1.40 -8.65
N ASP A 241 1.15 0.26 -8.12
CA ASP A 241 0.59 0.20 -6.78
C ASP A 241 1.63 0.69 -5.76
N ARG A 242 1.16 1.46 -4.78
CA ARG A 242 1.97 2.03 -3.69
C ARG A 242 1.46 1.59 -2.32
N LYS A 243 0.61 0.56 -2.28
CA LYS A 243 0.23 -0.11 -1.04
C LYS A 243 1.32 -1.11 -0.63
N PHE A 244 1.90 -0.85 0.54
CA PHE A 244 2.91 -1.72 1.14
C PHE A 244 2.33 -2.42 2.37
N ALA A 245 2.83 -3.62 2.64
CA ALA A 245 2.52 -4.30 3.87
C ALA A 245 3.12 -3.53 5.05
N ASN A 246 2.35 -3.32 6.12
CA ASN A 246 2.86 -2.66 7.31
C ASN A 246 3.58 -3.67 8.22
N SER A 247 4.67 -4.27 7.72
CA SER A 247 5.60 -5.07 8.53
C SER A 247 6.84 -5.38 7.71
N LEU A 248 7.99 -5.54 8.39
CA LEU A 248 9.24 -5.91 7.73
C LEU A 248 9.10 -7.21 6.92
N PHE A 249 8.50 -8.23 7.51
CA PHE A 249 8.24 -9.51 6.84
C PHE A 249 7.32 -9.35 5.62
N GLY A 250 6.26 -8.56 5.75
CA GLY A 250 5.33 -8.32 4.64
C GLY A 250 6.00 -7.64 3.45
N VAL A 251 6.85 -6.64 3.68
CA VAL A 251 7.61 -5.96 2.61
C VAL A 251 8.64 -6.90 1.97
N GLN A 252 9.31 -7.75 2.76
CA GLN A 252 10.20 -8.79 2.23
C GLN A 252 9.47 -9.75 1.28
N GLN A 253 8.24 -10.17 1.62
CA GLN A 253 7.41 -10.98 0.72
C GLN A 253 7.06 -10.24 -0.59
N GLN A 254 6.73 -8.96 -0.50
CA GLN A 254 6.47 -8.13 -1.69
C GLN A 254 7.74 -7.99 -2.57
N LEU A 255 8.92 -7.89 -1.97
CA LEU A 255 10.19 -7.86 -2.68
C LEU A 255 10.51 -9.20 -3.36
N LEU A 256 10.21 -10.33 -2.68
CA LEU A 256 10.34 -11.67 -3.26
C LEU A 256 9.43 -11.85 -4.47
N ALA A 257 8.17 -11.42 -4.38
CA ALA A 257 7.24 -11.44 -5.50
C ALA A 257 7.73 -10.58 -6.68
N PHE A 258 8.26 -9.39 -6.38
CA PHE A 258 8.87 -8.53 -7.40
C PHE A 258 10.10 -9.17 -8.07
N ASN A 259 10.96 -9.86 -7.30
CA ASN A 259 12.09 -10.62 -7.85
C ASN A 259 11.64 -11.80 -8.71
N SER A 260 10.56 -12.50 -8.34
CA SER A 260 9.96 -13.56 -9.17
C SER A 260 9.46 -12.99 -10.50
N TYR A 261 8.77 -11.86 -10.49
CA TYR A 261 8.38 -11.15 -11.71
C TYR A 261 9.60 -10.86 -12.61
N ARG A 262 10.68 -10.32 -12.05
CA ARG A 262 11.89 -9.95 -12.82
C ARG A 262 12.64 -11.14 -13.41
N THR A 263 12.67 -12.26 -12.69
CA THR A 263 13.51 -13.43 -13.06
C THR A 263 12.74 -14.52 -13.79
N VAL A 264 11.42 -14.60 -13.63
CA VAL A 264 10.60 -15.67 -14.20
C VAL A 264 9.61 -15.13 -15.23
N GLU A 265 8.84 -14.08 -14.89
CA GLU A 265 7.73 -13.62 -15.74
C GLU A 265 8.15 -12.67 -16.86
N LYS A 266 9.03 -11.70 -16.59
CA LYS A 266 9.50 -10.69 -17.55
C LYS A 266 10.37 -11.28 -18.68
N PRO A 267 11.34 -12.19 -18.43
CA PRO A 267 12.24 -12.68 -19.48
C PRO A 267 11.55 -13.30 -20.71
N PRO A 268 10.54 -14.19 -20.60
CA PRO A 268 9.86 -14.72 -21.78
C PRO A 268 9.13 -13.62 -22.57
N LYS A 269 8.63 -12.58 -21.91
CA LYS A 269 8.00 -11.42 -22.57
C LYS A 269 8.99 -10.55 -23.34
N PHE A 270 10.23 -10.46 -22.88
CA PHE A 270 11.29 -9.82 -23.64
C PHE A 270 11.64 -10.61 -24.91
N VAL A 271 11.64 -11.95 -24.83
CA VAL A 271 11.82 -12.81 -26.01
C VAL A 271 10.65 -12.66 -26.98
N GLU A 272 9.40 -12.62 -26.50
CA GLU A 272 8.22 -12.34 -27.33
C GLU A 272 8.33 -11.01 -28.08
N LYS A 273 8.82 -9.94 -27.42
CA LYS A 273 9.09 -8.65 -28.05
C LYS A 273 10.07 -8.78 -29.22
N GLY A 274 11.19 -9.49 -29.04
CA GLY A 274 12.16 -9.74 -30.12
C GLY A 274 11.59 -10.58 -31.26
N ASN A 275 10.80 -11.61 -30.93
CA ASN A 275 10.15 -12.46 -31.92
C ASN A 275 9.16 -11.69 -32.81
N LEU A 276 8.48 -10.66 -32.27
CA LEU A 276 7.59 -9.79 -33.05
C LEU A 276 8.36 -8.97 -34.10
N GLU A 277 9.56 -8.49 -33.79
CA GLU A 277 10.42 -7.78 -34.74
C GLU A 277 10.84 -8.71 -35.90
N VAL A 278 11.24 -9.93 -35.57
CA VAL A 278 11.60 -10.98 -36.54
C VAL A 278 10.40 -11.36 -37.42
N LEU A 279 9.21 -11.52 -36.82
CA LEU A 279 7.98 -11.85 -37.53
C LEU A 279 7.60 -10.75 -38.53
N LEU A 280 7.65 -9.48 -38.11
CA LEU A 280 7.37 -8.34 -38.99
C LEU A 280 8.34 -8.29 -40.16
N PHE A 281 9.64 -8.48 -39.90
CA PHE A 281 10.66 -8.55 -40.95
C PHE A 281 10.38 -9.69 -41.94
N THR A 282 9.97 -10.85 -41.43
CA THR A 282 9.64 -12.03 -42.25
C THR A 282 8.41 -11.76 -43.14
N ILE A 283 7.36 -11.15 -42.59
CA ILE A 283 6.16 -10.73 -43.35
C ILE A 283 6.56 -9.77 -44.47
N GLN A 284 7.31 -8.71 -44.13
CA GLN A 284 7.73 -7.69 -45.10
C GLN A 284 8.62 -8.29 -46.19
N SER A 285 9.58 -9.15 -45.83
CA SER A 285 10.45 -9.84 -46.79
C SER A 285 9.63 -10.71 -47.76
N ARG A 286 8.68 -11.50 -47.24
CA ARG A 286 7.79 -12.32 -48.07
C ARG A 286 6.93 -11.48 -49.00
N MET A 287 6.37 -10.37 -48.53
CA MET A 287 5.55 -9.51 -49.38
C MET A 287 6.35 -8.83 -50.49
N ARG A 288 7.64 -8.54 -50.27
CA ARG A 288 8.54 -8.06 -51.33
C ARG A 288 8.77 -9.13 -52.38
N THR A 289 9.08 -10.37 -51.99
CA THR A 289 9.39 -11.44 -52.94
C THR A 289 8.17 -11.87 -53.76
N THR A 290 6.96 -11.72 -53.23
CA THR A 290 5.70 -12.00 -53.95
C THR A 290 5.13 -10.78 -54.69
N ASN A 291 5.86 -9.65 -54.74
CA ASN A 291 5.41 -8.38 -55.32
C ASN A 291 4.05 -7.90 -54.79
N GLN A 292 3.76 -8.20 -53.52
CA GLN A 292 2.57 -7.71 -52.81
C GLN A 292 2.87 -6.35 -52.15
N ARG A 293 1.82 -5.57 -51.89
CA ARG A 293 1.94 -4.30 -51.15
C ARG A 293 2.52 -4.59 -49.76
N LEU A 294 3.58 -3.87 -49.38
CA LEU A 294 4.18 -4.00 -48.06
C LEU A 294 3.17 -3.75 -46.94
N TYR A 295 3.14 -4.68 -45.98
CA TYR A 295 2.38 -4.52 -44.75
C TYR A 295 3.08 -3.53 -43.81
N PHE A 296 2.31 -2.56 -43.35
CA PHE A 296 2.67 -1.63 -42.29
C PHE A 296 1.67 -1.82 -41.14
N PRO A 297 2.14 -2.12 -39.92
CA PRO A 297 1.25 -2.25 -38.77
C PRO A 297 0.40 -1.00 -38.55
N PRO A 298 -0.85 -1.16 -38.10
CA PRO A 298 -1.68 -0.02 -37.72
C PRO A 298 -1.07 0.74 -36.52
N GLU A 299 -1.45 2.01 -36.37
CA GLU A 299 -1.02 2.84 -35.25
C GLU A 299 -1.30 2.15 -33.90
N GLY A 300 -0.34 2.22 -32.99
CA GLY A 300 -0.41 1.55 -31.69
C GLY A 300 0.05 0.09 -31.70
N LYS A 301 0.30 -0.51 -32.87
CA LYS A 301 0.89 -1.86 -33.02
C LYS A 301 2.26 -1.85 -33.71
N THR A 302 2.86 -0.68 -33.89
CA THR A 302 4.19 -0.59 -34.52
C THR A 302 5.29 -1.07 -33.56
N ILE A 303 6.46 -1.42 -34.10
CA ILE A 303 7.64 -1.76 -33.28
C ILE A 303 8.04 -0.59 -32.37
N SER A 304 7.89 0.66 -32.85
CA SER A 304 8.14 1.86 -32.05
C SER A 304 7.17 1.96 -30.87
N ASP A 305 5.89 1.65 -31.07
CA ASP A 305 4.90 1.64 -29.98
C ASP A 305 5.20 0.56 -28.94
N ILE A 306 5.63 -0.63 -29.38
CA ILE A 306 6.07 -1.72 -28.48
C ILE A 306 7.30 -1.28 -27.68
N ASN A 307 8.29 -0.66 -28.32
CA ASN A 307 9.49 -0.15 -27.64
C ASN A 307 9.13 0.92 -26.61
N ARG A 308 8.30 1.91 -26.97
CA ARG A 308 7.84 2.94 -26.04
C ARG A 308 7.05 2.38 -24.86
N ALA A 309 6.20 1.37 -25.10
CA ALA A 309 5.46 0.70 -24.04
C ALA A 309 6.41 -0.08 -23.11
N TRP A 310 7.44 -0.72 -23.67
CA TRP A 310 8.46 -1.43 -22.91
C TRP A 310 9.33 -0.50 -22.07
N GLU A 311 9.76 0.65 -22.61
CA GLU A 311 10.46 1.69 -21.85
C GLU A 311 9.61 2.20 -20.67
N SER A 312 8.30 2.37 -20.89
CA SER A 312 7.37 2.76 -19.83
C SER A 312 7.25 1.68 -18.73
N LEU A 313 7.31 0.40 -19.10
CA LEU A 313 7.35 -0.72 -18.16
C LEU A 313 8.64 -0.71 -17.33
N GLU A 314 9.79 -0.49 -17.97
CA GLU A 314 11.08 -0.42 -17.28
C GLU A 314 11.15 0.76 -16.30
N LYS A 315 10.56 1.90 -16.67
CA LYS A 315 10.40 3.03 -15.75
C LYS A 315 9.55 2.66 -14.54
N ALA A 316 8.38 2.04 -14.75
CA ALA A 316 7.50 1.61 -13.65
C ALA A 316 8.16 0.54 -12.75
N GLU A 317 8.95 -0.36 -13.34
CA GLU A 317 9.76 -1.35 -12.61
C GLU A 317 10.80 -0.68 -11.72
N HIS A 318 11.54 0.29 -12.25
CA HIS A 318 12.54 1.03 -11.46
C HIS A 318 11.90 1.79 -10.30
N GLU A 319 10.80 2.49 -10.53
CA GLU A 319 10.07 3.21 -9.48
C GLU A 319 9.52 2.25 -8.41
N ARG A 320 9.04 1.06 -8.79
CA ARG A 320 8.58 0.04 -7.84
C ARG A 320 9.73 -0.54 -7.02
N GLU A 321 10.90 -0.78 -7.63
CA GLU A 321 12.10 -1.25 -6.94
C GLU A 321 12.55 -0.25 -5.88
N LEU A 322 12.62 1.04 -6.23
CA LEU A 322 12.96 2.11 -5.30
C LEU A 322 11.96 2.19 -4.15
N ALA A 323 10.67 2.23 -4.45
CA ALA A 323 9.64 2.36 -3.42
C ALA A 323 9.61 1.15 -2.46
N LEU A 324 9.84 -0.08 -2.96
CA LEU A 324 9.97 -1.27 -2.10
C LEU A 324 11.22 -1.20 -1.21
N ARG A 325 12.36 -0.71 -1.72
CA ARG A 325 13.59 -0.56 -0.94
C ARG A 325 13.44 0.52 0.14
N ASP A 326 12.86 1.66 -0.20
CA ASP A 326 12.65 2.75 0.74
C ASP A 326 11.71 2.33 1.86
N GLU A 327 10.62 1.62 1.54
CA GLU A 327 9.71 1.09 2.55
C GLU A 327 10.37 -0.02 3.40
N LEU A 328 11.20 -0.87 2.80
CA LEU A 328 11.96 -1.88 3.56
C LEU A 328 12.87 -1.22 4.61
N ILE A 329 13.63 -0.20 4.20
CA ILE A 329 14.49 0.58 5.09
C ILE A 329 13.67 1.28 6.18
N ARG A 330 12.48 1.82 5.83
CA ARG A 330 11.56 2.43 6.79
C ARG A 330 11.11 1.41 7.85
N GLN A 331 10.67 0.23 7.42
CA GLN A 331 10.25 -0.84 8.33
C GLN A 331 11.42 -1.33 9.21
N GLU A 332 12.63 -1.48 8.68
CA GLU A 332 13.81 -1.84 9.49
C GLU A 332 14.12 -0.79 10.56
N LYS A 333 14.04 0.51 10.21
CA LYS A 333 14.21 1.60 11.18
C LYS A 333 13.15 1.56 12.28
N LEU A 334 11.89 1.27 11.93
CA LEU A 334 10.82 1.16 12.92
C LEU A 334 11.03 -0.01 13.87
N GLU A 335 11.47 -1.18 13.37
CA GLU A 335 11.81 -2.31 14.23
C GLU A 335 12.98 -2.00 15.16
N GLN A 336 14.01 -1.30 14.67
CA GLN A 336 15.13 -0.85 15.52
C GLN A 336 14.67 0.14 16.59
N LEU A 337 13.78 1.08 16.23
CA LEU A 337 13.20 2.05 17.16
C LEU A 337 12.32 1.38 18.22
N ALA A 338 11.48 0.43 17.83
CA ALA A 338 10.67 -0.39 18.73
C ALA A 338 11.55 -1.23 19.69
N ALA A 339 12.60 -1.86 19.19
CA ALA A 339 13.55 -2.58 20.04
C ALA A 339 14.28 -1.64 21.03
N ARG A 340 14.60 -0.41 20.61
CA ARG A 340 15.17 0.62 21.49
C ARG A 340 14.16 1.07 22.55
N PHE A 341 12.90 1.23 22.17
CA PHE A 341 11.80 1.51 23.10
C PHE A 341 11.71 0.43 24.17
N ASP A 342 11.65 -0.84 23.78
CA ASP A 342 11.50 -1.95 24.73
C ASP A 342 12.66 -2.05 25.73
N ARG A 343 13.90 -1.87 25.26
CA ARG A 343 15.07 -1.80 26.15
C ARG A 343 14.98 -0.62 27.11
N LYS A 344 14.61 0.56 26.62
CA LYS A 344 14.46 1.76 27.46
C LYS A 344 13.35 1.55 28.48
N ALA A 345 12.16 1.13 28.06
CA ALA A 345 11.00 0.89 28.91
C ALA A 345 11.32 -0.08 30.05
N GLY A 346 11.93 -1.23 29.74
CA GLY A 346 12.34 -2.21 30.77
C GLY A 346 13.25 -1.62 31.84
N LEU A 347 14.24 -0.80 31.45
CA LEU A 347 15.12 -0.12 32.42
C LEU A 347 14.36 0.85 33.33
N ARG A 348 13.32 1.53 32.82
CA ARG A 348 12.52 2.47 33.61
C ARG A 348 11.56 1.72 34.53
N GLU A 349 10.92 0.66 34.04
CA GLU A 349 10.05 -0.20 34.84
C GLU A 349 10.78 -0.74 36.09
N THR A 350 12.01 -1.24 35.92
CA THR A 350 12.85 -1.69 37.03
C THR A 350 13.18 -0.57 38.00
N TRP A 351 13.70 0.57 37.50
CA TRP A 351 14.07 1.71 38.34
C TRP A 351 12.87 2.28 39.12
N LEU A 352 11.70 2.38 38.47
CA LEU A 352 10.47 2.85 39.09
C LEU A 352 10.02 1.91 40.21
N SER A 353 10.02 0.61 39.96
CA SER A 353 9.62 -0.40 40.95
C SER A 353 10.55 -0.40 42.17
N GLU A 354 11.87 -0.26 41.96
CA GLU A 354 12.85 -0.18 43.04
C GLU A 354 12.66 1.09 43.90
N ASN A 355 12.43 2.23 43.26
CA ASN A 355 12.21 3.49 43.97
C ASN A 355 10.86 3.54 44.69
N GLN A 356 9.80 2.97 44.11
CA GLN A 356 8.52 2.81 44.80
C GLN A 356 8.67 2.02 46.09
N ARG A 357 9.43 0.92 46.07
CA ARG A 357 9.74 0.13 47.26
C ARG A 357 10.53 0.95 48.29
N LEU A 358 11.52 1.73 47.85
CA LEU A 358 12.33 2.59 48.73
C LEU A 358 11.51 3.69 49.40
N VAL A 359 10.58 4.31 48.67
CA VAL A 359 9.72 5.39 49.18
C VAL A 359 8.56 4.86 50.03
N SER A 360 8.18 3.59 49.89
CA SER A 360 7.13 2.98 50.72
C SER A 360 7.52 2.76 52.20
N GLN A 361 8.81 2.88 52.54
CA GLN A 361 9.31 2.62 53.90
C GLN A 361 9.41 3.91 54.74
N ASP A 362 8.77 3.90 55.90
CA ASP A 362 8.78 5.01 56.86
C ASP A 362 9.88 4.80 57.91
N ASN A 363 11.10 5.19 57.55
CA ASN A 363 12.29 5.10 58.41
C ASN A 363 12.62 6.48 59.00
N PHE A 364 11.71 7.06 59.78
CA PHE A 364 11.84 8.45 60.25
C PHE A 364 12.66 8.58 61.55
N GLY A 365 12.72 7.54 62.38
CA GLY A 365 13.34 7.60 63.70
C GLY A 365 12.37 8.06 64.79
N PHE A 366 12.87 8.22 66.02
CA PHE A 366 12.05 8.48 67.22
C PHE A 366 12.37 9.80 67.94
N ASP A 367 13.36 10.56 67.46
CA ASP A 367 13.77 11.86 68.01
C ASP A 367 13.82 12.93 66.91
N LEU A 368 13.79 14.21 67.33
CA LEU A 368 13.78 15.35 66.40
C LEU A 368 14.98 15.33 65.42
N PRO A 369 16.24 15.12 65.87
CA PRO A 369 17.38 15.08 64.96
C PRO A 369 17.29 13.97 63.90
N SER A 370 16.80 12.77 64.26
CA SER A 370 16.64 11.66 63.31
C SER A 370 15.57 11.95 62.28
N VAL A 371 14.44 12.53 62.69
CA VAL A 371 13.34 12.87 61.78
C VAL A 371 13.74 14.02 60.85
N GLU A 372 14.46 15.04 61.34
CA GLU A 372 15.02 16.11 60.51
C GLU A 372 16.06 15.57 59.50
N ALA A 373 16.90 14.62 59.91
CA ALA A 373 17.82 13.95 59.01
C ALA A 373 17.09 13.12 57.94
N ALA A 374 16.00 12.44 58.31
CA ALA A 374 15.13 11.74 57.38
C ALA A 374 14.45 12.70 56.38
N ALA A 375 14.05 13.90 56.84
CA ALA A 375 13.50 14.96 55.99
C ALA A 375 14.49 15.45 54.94
N LYS A 376 15.72 15.77 55.33
CA LYS A 376 16.79 16.13 54.38
C LYS A 376 17.08 15.01 53.38
N LYS A 377 17.06 13.75 53.84
CA LYS A 377 17.23 12.59 52.95
C LYS A 377 16.07 12.46 51.96
N HIS A 378 14.84 12.73 52.40
CA HIS A 378 13.66 12.70 51.54
C HIS A 378 13.70 13.81 50.48
N GLU A 379 14.09 15.02 50.85
CA GLU A 379 14.27 16.14 49.92
C GLU A 379 15.30 15.83 48.82
N ALA A 380 16.41 15.17 49.18
CA ALA A 380 17.39 14.69 48.21
C ALA A 380 16.78 13.64 47.25
N ILE A 381 16.02 12.69 47.77
CA ILE A 381 15.31 11.67 46.98
C ILE A 381 14.28 12.31 46.04
N GLU A 382 13.51 13.30 46.51
CA GLU A 382 12.57 14.05 45.68
C GLU A 382 13.28 14.73 44.51
N THR A 383 14.39 15.42 44.78
CA THR A 383 15.19 16.09 43.76
C THR A 383 15.68 15.10 42.70
N ASP A 384 16.23 13.95 43.13
CA ASP A 384 16.71 12.90 42.23
C ASP A 384 15.56 12.29 41.39
N ILE A 385 14.39 12.08 42.00
CA ILE A 385 13.23 11.53 41.30
C ILE A 385 12.72 12.55 40.28
N TYR A 386 12.50 13.82 40.65
CA TYR A 386 12.04 14.84 39.70
C TYR A 386 13.00 15.02 38.52
N ALA A 387 14.32 14.96 38.74
CA ALA A 387 15.30 14.98 37.66
C ALA A 387 15.19 13.78 36.69
N TYR A 388 14.58 12.67 37.14
CA TYR A 388 14.36 11.48 36.31
C TYR A 388 13.18 11.63 35.34
N GLU A 389 12.31 12.64 35.51
CA GLU A 389 11.11 12.84 34.69
C GLU A 389 11.43 12.89 33.18
N GLU A 390 12.53 13.57 32.80
CA GLU A 390 12.96 13.67 31.40
C GLU A 390 13.17 12.29 30.75
N ARG A 391 13.65 11.31 31.53
CA ARG A 391 13.87 9.94 31.04
C ARG A 391 12.57 9.18 30.84
N VAL A 392 11.52 9.51 31.57
CA VAL A 392 10.16 8.98 31.38
C VAL A 392 9.53 9.63 30.15
N GLN A 393 9.65 10.96 30.01
CA GLN A 393 9.18 11.68 28.82
C GLN A 393 9.85 11.21 27.53
N ALA A 394 11.14 10.85 27.59
CA ALA A 394 11.85 10.27 26.45
C ALA A 394 11.25 8.93 25.96
N ILE A 395 10.58 8.16 26.82
CA ILE A 395 9.83 6.95 26.40
C ILE A 395 8.55 7.35 25.68
N VAL A 396 7.82 8.32 26.23
CA VAL A 396 6.58 8.84 25.63
C VAL A 396 6.86 9.39 24.23
N ALA A 397 7.94 10.15 24.07
CA ALA A 397 8.36 10.68 22.77
C ALA A 397 8.65 9.57 21.74
N VAL A 398 9.36 8.50 22.13
CA VAL A 398 9.65 7.38 21.21
C VAL A 398 8.38 6.60 20.87
N ALA A 399 7.46 6.40 21.82
CA ALA A 399 6.17 5.78 21.54
C ALA A 399 5.34 6.62 20.56
N GLN A 400 5.36 7.95 20.73
CA GLN A 400 4.67 8.87 19.82
C GLN A 400 5.29 8.85 18.42
N GLU A 401 6.61 8.78 18.29
CA GLU A 401 7.31 8.64 17.00
C GLU A 401 6.88 7.37 16.27
N LEU A 402 6.84 6.23 16.98
CA LEU A 402 6.33 4.96 16.44
C LEU A 402 4.87 5.04 16.01
N GLU A 403 4.04 5.78 16.74
CA GLU A 403 2.63 6.03 16.39
C GLU A 403 2.51 6.86 15.11
N THR A 404 3.27 7.96 15.02
CA THR A 404 3.25 8.84 13.84
C THR A 404 3.72 8.14 12.57
N GLU A 405 4.66 7.21 12.70
CA GLU A 405 5.17 6.39 11.60
C GLU A 405 4.32 5.13 11.33
N ASN A 406 3.18 4.99 12.00
CA ASN A 406 2.24 3.88 11.83
C ASN A 406 2.90 2.50 12.02
N TYR A 407 3.67 2.31 13.10
CA TYR A 407 4.25 1.01 13.44
C TYR A 407 3.17 -0.06 13.63
N HIS A 408 3.44 -1.28 13.16
CA HIS A 408 2.43 -2.33 13.09
C HIS A 408 1.90 -2.82 14.44
N ASP A 409 2.77 -2.89 15.45
CA ASP A 409 2.43 -3.30 16.81
C ASP A 409 2.31 -2.12 17.77
N ILE A 410 1.73 -1.02 17.29
CA ILE A 410 1.60 0.23 18.06
C ILE A 410 0.78 0.05 19.35
N ALA A 411 -0.22 -0.83 19.34
CA ALA A 411 -1.05 -1.10 20.51
C ALA A 411 -0.23 -1.66 21.70
N ARG A 412 0.75 -2.54 21.45
CA ARG A 412 1.67 -3.04 22.47
C ARG A 412 2.53 -1.92 23.04
N ILE A 413 3.07 -1.08 22.15
CA ILE A 413 3.93 0.05 22.52
C ILE A 413 3.16 1.04 23.40
N GLN A 414 1.92 1.39 23.03
CA GLN A 414 1.05 2.27 23.82
C GLN A 414 0.70 1.68 25.19
N ALA A 415 0.29 0.40 25.24
CA ALA A 415 -0.02 -0.26 26.50
C ALA A 415 1.19 -0.26 27.47
N ARG A 416 2.40 -0.48 26.94
CA ARG A 416 3.63 -0.45 27.74
C ARG A 416 4.02 0.96 28.17
N ARG A 417 3.88 1.97 27.30
CA ARG A 417 4.04 3.39 27.64
C ARG A 417 3.14 3.76 28.81
N ASP A 418 1.86 3.38 28.73
CA ASP A 418 0.87 3.72 29.74
C ASP A 418 1.16 3.02 31.08
N ASN A 419 1.71 1.80 31.03
CA ASN A 419 2.21 1.13 32.23
C ASN A 419 3.35 1.92 32.90
N VAL A 420 4.33 2.41 32.14
CA VAL A 420 5.43 3.24 32.68
C VAL A 420 4.89 4.52 33.30
N LEU A 421 3.95 5.21 32.64
CA LEU A 421 3.33 6.42 33.17
C LEU A 421 2.53 6.16 34.45
N ARG A 422 1.82 5.04 34.52
CA ARG A 422 1.11 4.61 35.74
C ARG A 422 2.08 4.37 36.89
N LEU A 423 3.20 3.69 36.66
CA LEU A 423 4.24 3.48 37.67
C LEU A 423 4.87 4.82 38.11
N TRP A 424 5.11 5.73 37.18
CA TRP A 424 5.61 7.07 37.48
C TRP A 424 4.66 7.86 38.38
N ASN A 425 3.37 7.94 38.00
CA ASN A 425 2.36 8.65 38.79
C ASN A 425 2.20 8.05 40.18
N TYR A 426 2.21 6.72 40.29
CA TYR A 426 2.15 6.04 41.58
C TYR A 426 3.37 6.34 42.47
N LEU A 427 4.57 6.45 41.89
CA LEU A 427 5.76 6.88 42.63
C LEU A 427 5.61 8.31 43.17
N LEU A 428 5.07 9.23 42.37
CA LEU A 428 4.81 10.61 42.80
C LEU A 428 3.75 10.68 43.91
N GLU A 429 2.72 9.85 43.86
CA GLU A 429 1.74 9.71 44.95
C GLU A 429 2.39 9.20 46.23
N LEU A 430 3.23 8.16 46.15
CA LEU A 430 3.99 7.64 47.30
C LEU A 430 4.95 8.69 47.89
N LEU A 431 5.63 9.48 47.04
CA LEU A 431 6.49 10.59 47.47
C LEU A 431 5.71 11.61 48.28
N ARG A 432 4.60 12.13 47.72
CA ARG A 432 3.74 13.11 48.40
C ARG A 432 3.19 12.58 49.70
N ALA A 433 2.69 11.33 49.70
CA ALA A 433 2.17 10.70 50.89
C ALA A 433 3.25 10.56 51.97
N ARG A 434 4.46 10.12 51.61
CA ARG A 434 5.59 10.03 52.54
C ARG A 434 6.00 11.39 53.09
N ARG A 435 6.00 12.44 52.26
CA ARG A 435 6.29 13.82 52.68
C ARG A 435 5.33 14.27 53.76
N THR A 436 4.02 14.13 53.55
CA THR A 436 3.00 14.47 54.55
C THR A 436 3.22 13.70 55.86
N ARG A 437 3.44 12.39 55.78
CA ARG A 437 3.73 11.56 56.97
C ARG A 437 4.99 11.98 57.74
N LEU A 438 5.99 12.47 57.02
CA LEU A 438 7.25 12.94 57.58
C LEU A 438 7.09 14.33 58.21
N GLU A 439 6.37 15.24 57.58
CA GLU A 439 6.01 16.55 58.13
C GLU A 439 5.22 16.38 59.44
N ASP A 440 4.21 15.50 59.48
CA ASP A 440 3.47 15.16 60.70
C ASP A 440 4.40 14.67 61.82
N SER A 441 5.40 13.84 61.48
CA SER A 441 6.41 13.33 62.42
C SER A 441 7.32 14.44 62.95
N ILE A 442 7.77 15.36 62.09
CA ILE A 442 8.59 16.52 62.49
C ILE A 442 7.81 17.38 63.48
N THR A 443 6.57 17.75 63.15
CA THR A 443 5.72 18.60 64.00
C THR A 443 5.47 17.95 65.37
N LEU A 444 5.22 16.63 65.40
CA LEU A 444 5.07 15.91 66.66
C LEU A 444 6.34 15.95 67.52
N GLN A 445 7.51 15.69 66.92
CA GLN A 445 8.78 15.72 67.67
C GLN A 445 9.16 17.12 68.14
N GLN A 446 8.86 18.16 67.36
CA GLN A 446 9.01 19.57 67.80
C GLN A 446 8.12 19.86 69.02
N THR A 447 6.87 19.39 69.00
CA THR A 447 5.93 19.54 70.12
C THR A 447 6.43 18.81 71.37
N PHE A 448 7.03 17.62 71.23
CA PHE A 448 7.67 16.94 72.36
C PHE A 448 8.90 17.68 72.90
N GLN A 449 9.70 18.31 72.03
CA GLN A 449 10.83 19.12 72.46
C GLN A 449 10.38 20.38 73.22
N GLU A 450 9.30 21.04 72.75
CA GLU A 450 8.65 22.15 73.47
C GLU A 450 8.12 21.70 74.84
N MET A 451 7.48 20.54 74.91
CA MET A 451 7.02 19.95 76.17
C MET A 451 8.17 19.71 77.15
N ILE A 452 9.31 19.16 76.69
CA ILE A 452 10.49 18.95 77.54
C ILE A 452 10.99 20.29 78.09
N TYR A 453 11.10 21.32 77.23
CA TYR A 453 11.49 22.66 77.66
C TYR A 453 10.53 23.22 78.72
N ILE A 454 9.22 23.06 78.54
CA ILE A 454 8.23 23.49 79.53
C ILE A 454 8.41 22.74 80.85
N LEU A 455 8.60 21.42 80.83
CA LEU A 455 8.84 20.63 82.05
C LEU A 455 10.11 21.09 82.79
N ASP A 456 11.20 21.38 82.07
CA ASP A 456 12.43 21.89 82.67
C ASP A 456 12.21 23.27 83.33
N THR A 457 11.46 24.17 82.67
CA THR A 457 11.11 25.48 83.27
C THR A 457 10.20 25.34 84.49
N MET A 458 9.28 24.37 84.50
CA MET A 458 8.46 24.06 85.66
C MET A 458 9.31 23.59 86.84
N GLU A 459 10.31 22.75 86.60
CA GLU A 459 11.22 22.28 87.64
C GLU A 459 12.08 23.43 88.21
N GLU A 460 12.54 24.36 87.36
CA GLU A 460 13.22 25.57 87.82
C GLU A 460 12.32 26.43 88.71
N LEU A 461 11.07 26.69 88.31
CA LEU A 461 10.12 27.44 89.12
C LEU A 461 9.75 26.71 90.43
N LYS A 462 9.59 25.39 90.36
CA LYS A 462 9.34 24.54 91.52
C LYS A 462 10.43 24.70 92.57
N SER A 463 11.70 24.71 92.15
CA SER A 463 12.84 24.94 93.06
C SER A 463 12.76 26.29 93.79
N ARG A 464 12.28 27.35 93.12
CA ARG A 464 12.11 28.69 93.71
C ARG A 464 10.96 28.71 94.73
N LEU A 465 9.89 27.95 94.49
CA LEU A 465 8.71 27.88 95.36
C LEU A 465 8.99 27.12 96.66
N LEU A 466 9.86 26.11 96.64
CA LEU A 466 10.22 25.29 97.80
C LEU A 466 11.18 25.97 98.80
N THR A 467 11.48 27.25 98.61
CA THR A 467 12.33 28.01 99.54
C THR A 467 11.61 28.26 100.87
N GLU A 468 12.26 27.93 102.00
CA GLU A 468 11.68 28.11 103.35
C GLU A 468 11.71 29.57 103.86
N ASP A 469 12.40 30.49 103.17
CA ASP A 469 12.57 31.88 103.59
C ASP A 469 11.23 32.63 103.64
N SER A 470 10.68 32.88 104.81
CA SER A 470 9.42 33.63 104.98
C SER A 470 9.61 35.09 105.38
N GLY A 471 10.84 35.60 105.31
CA GLY A 471 11.21 36.96 105.70
C GLY A 471 11.32 37.15 107.23
N LYS A 472 12.24 38.03 107.64
CA LYS A 472 12.60 38.24 109.05
C LYS A 472 12.09 39.56 109.65
N HIS A 473 11.33 40.33 108.87
CA HIS A 473 10.69 41.58 109.26
C HIS A 473 9.69 41.99 108.16
N LEU A 474 8.77 42.91 108.48
CA LEU A 474 7.66 43.30 107.60
C LEU A 474 8.10 43.64 106.17
N MET A 475 9.10 44.52 106.00
CA MET A 475 9.59 44.90 104.66
C MET A 475 10.15 43.71 103.86
N GLY A 476 10.84 42.77 104.53
CA GLY A 476 11.41 41.60 103.87
C GLY A 476 10.33 40.63 103.39
N VAL A 477 9.23 40.49 104.14
CA VAL A 477 8.08 39.70 103.67
C VAL A 477 7.35 40.37 102.52
N VAL A 478 7.20 41.70 102.54
CA VAL A 478 6.59 42.46 101.45
C VAL A 478 7.41 42.32 100.16
N ASP A 479 8.73 42.41 100.24
CA ASP A 479 9.64 42.17 99.11
C ASP A 479 9.52 40.73 98.56
N LEU A 480 9.43 39.73 99.45
CA LEU A 480 9.24 38.33 99.06
C LEU A 480 7.88 38.10 98.39
N LEU A 481 6.81 38.73 98.89
CA LEU A 481 5.48 38.69 98.26
C LEU A 481 5.49 39.34 96.87
N GLN A 482 6.20 40.46 96.69
CA GLN A 482 6.35 41.08 95.37
C GLN A 482 7.10 40.14 94.41
N LYS A 483 8.21 39.53 94.84
CA LYS A 483 8.93 38.53 94.03
C LYS A 483 8.06 37.32 93.70
N HIS A 484 7.24 36.88 94.65
CA HIS A 484 6.30 35.78 94.44
C HIS A 484 5.23 36.12 93.41
N SER A 485 4.69 37.35 93.42
CA SER A 485 3.72 37.78 92.40
C SER A 485 4.27 37.72 90.97
N LEU A 486 5.59 37.91 90.79
CA LEU A 486 6.25 37.71 89.50
C LEU A 486 6.31 36.23 89.11
N ILE A 487 6.58 35.34 90.06
CA ILE A 487 6.56 33.89 89.84
C ILE A 487 5.15 33.43 89.46
N GLU A 488 4.10 33.93 90.12
CA GLU A 488 2.72 33.62 89.77
C GLU A 488 2.36 34.10 88.35
N ALA A 489 2.87 35.28 87.94
CA ALA A 489 2.72 35.76 86.57
C ALA A 489 3.42 34.83 85.56
N ASP A 490 4.65 34.38 85.86
CA ASP A 490 5.39 33.42 85.03
C ASP A 490 4.64 32.08 84.91
N ILE A 491 4.07 31.57 86.00
CA ILE A 491 3.24 30.34 86.04
C ILE A 491 1.97 30.49 85.20
N ASN A 492 1.34 31.66 85.20
CA ASN A 492 0.17 31.91 84.36
C ASN A 492 0.52 31.88 82.86
N VAL A 493 1.66 32.48 82.47
CA VAL A 493 2.14 32.43 81.09
C VAL A 493 2.49 30.99 80.69
N LEU A 494 3.17 30.25 81.56
CA LEU A 494 3.44 28.82 81.34
C LEU A 494 2.15 28.01 81.17
N GLY A 495 1.08 28.34 81.90
CA GLY A 495 -0.22 27.71 81.76
C GLY A 495 -0.81 27.83 80.35
N GLU A 496 -0.66 28.99 79.70
CA GLU A 496 -1.08 29.17 78.31
C GLU A 496 -0.21 28.35 77.35
N ASN A 497 1.10 28.27 77.59
CA ASN A 497 2.00 27.42 76.79
C ASN A 497 1.67 25.92 76.94
N VAL A 498 1.36 25.47 78.15
CA VAL A 498 0.92 24.09 78.44
C VAL A 498 -0.36 23.77 77.69
N LYS A 499 -1.37 24.66 77.74
CA LYS A 499 -2.61 24.48 76.99
C LYS A 499 -2.37 24.37 75.49
N ALA A 500 -1.50 25.21 74.93
CA ALA A 500 -1.17 25.19 73.50
C ALA A 500 -0.51 23.86 73.09
N VAL A 501 0.49 23.39 73.85
CA VAL A 501 1.17 22.11 73.59
C VAL A 501 0.19 20.92 73.72
N ILE A 502 -0.67 20.92 74.75
CA ILE A 502 -1.69 19.88 74.93
C ILE A 502 -2.66 19.88 73.74
N GLN A 503 -3.13 21.06 73.30
CA GLN A 503 -4.04 21.17 72.17
C GLN A 503 -3.40 20.64 70.87
N HIS A 504 -2.12 20.94 70.63
CA HIS A 504 -1.38 20.39 69.50
C HIS A 504 -1.25 18.87 69.59
N LEU A 505 -0.88 18.31 70.74
CA LEU A 505 -0.78 16.86 70.94
C LEU A 505 -2.14 16.15 70.81
N GLN A 506 -3.22 16.76 71.28
CA GLN A 506 -4.58 16.25 71.14
C GLN A 506 -5.03 16.21 69.68
N ALA A 507 -4.64 17.19 68.85
CA ALA A 507 -4.94 17.16 67.42
C ALA A 507 -4.39 15.89 66.73
N PHE A 508 -3.22 15.40 67.14
CA PHE A 508 -2.67 14.13 66.63
C PHE A 508 -3.49 12.89 67.07
N LEU A 509 -4.22 12.96 68.18
CA LEU A 509 -5.12 11.89 68.63
C LEU A 509 -6.42 11.87 67.81
N ASP A 510 -6.97 13.03 67.49
CA ASP A 510 -8.23 13.19 66.73
C ASP A 510 -8.05 12.87 65.24
N THR A 511 -6.84 13.07 64.71
CA THR A 511 -6.49 12.87 63.30
C THR A 511 -6.60 11.39 62.85
N LYS A 512 -6.71 10.45 63.79
CA LYS A 512 -6.99 9.02 63.53
C LYS A 512 -8.20 8.77 62.62
N SER A 513 -9.14 9.70 62.53
CA SER A 513 -10.40 9.48 61.80
C SER A 513 -10.28 9.66 60.28
N LYS A 514 -9.21 10.27 59.74
CA LYS A 514 -9.21 10.72 58.32
C LYS A 514 -8.15 10.10 57.39
N SER A 515 -6.95 9.76 57.87
CA SER A 515 -5.82 9.39 56.96
C SER A 515 -5.32 7.94 57.09
N GLY A 516 -5.76 7.18 58.11
CA GLY A 516 -5.30 5.80 58.35
C GLY A 516 -3.82 5.65 58.77
N TYR A 517 -3.02 6.71 58.66
CA TYR A 517 -1.64 6.77 59.14
C TYR A 517 -1.60 7.21 60.61
N GLN A 518 -0.68 6.63 61.36
CA GLN A 518 -0.52 6.89 62.78
C GLN A 518 0.97 7.14 63.09
N VAL A 519 1.30 8.37 63.51
CA VAL A 519 2.68 8.84 63.73
C VAL A 519 3.36 8.08 64.86
N CYS A 520 2.65 7.83 65.97
CA CYS A 520 3.12 7.02 67.10
C CYS A 520 1.93 6.41 67.87
N ASP A 521 2.21 5.57 68.87
CA ASP A 521 1.17 5.01 69.75
C ASP A 521 0.40 6.14 70.45
N PRO A 522 -0.95 6.21 70.39
CA PRO A 522 -1.69 7.32 70.97
C PRO A 522 -1.65 7.22 72.50
N GLN A 523 -1.41 6.03 73.07
CA GLN A 523 -1.20 5.88 74.50
C GLN A 523 0.05 6.65 74.94
N TYR A 524 1.11 6.63 74.13
CA TYR A 524 2.32 7.39 74.42
C TYR A 524 2.05 8.90 74.46
N ILE A 525 1.30 9.44 73.50
CA ILE A 525 0.89 10.85 73.52
C ILE A 525 0.04 11.16 74.76
N GLN A 526 -0.94 10.30 75.08
CA GLN A 526 -1.80 10.49 76.26
C GLN A 526 -1.03 10.47 77.58
N GLU A 527 -0.04 9.58 77.72
CA GLU A 527 0.82 9.53 78.90
C GLU A 527 1.65 10.82 79.05
N ARG A 528 2.18 11.34 77.94
CA ARG A 528 2.92 12.61 77.93
C ARG A 528 2.04 13.81 78.29
N ILE A 529 0.82 13.88 77.77
CA ILE A 529 -0.15 14.91 78.15
C ILE A 529 -0.43 14.86 79.67
N LYS A 530 -0.73 13.66 80.20
CA LYS A 530 -0.99 13.48 81.64
C LYS A 530 0.19 13.88 82.51
N GLN A 531 1.42 13.56 82.08
CA GLN A 531 2.64 13.96 82.77
C GLN A 531 2.77 15.49 82.85
N LEU A 532 2.54 16.19 81.73
CA LEU A 532 2.60 17.65 81.66
C LEU A 532 1.51 18.31 82.52
N GLU A 533 0.27 17.82 82.45
CA GLU A 533 -0.85 18.32 83.26
C GLU A 533 -0.58 18.15 84.76
N ALA A 534 -0.10 16.96 85.18
CA ALA A 534 0.20 16.68 86.58
C ALA A 534 1.31 17.61 87.12
N ALA A 535 2.37 17.82 86.35
CA ALA A 535 3.46 18.73 86.73
C ALA A 535 2.97 20.18 86.87
N TYR A 536 2.11 20.65 85.97
CA TYR A 536 1.54 22.00 86.08
C TYR A 536 0.62 22.16 87.29
N ILE A 537 -0.25 21.18 87.56
CA ILE A 537 -1.14 21.20 88.72
C ILE A 537 -0.33 21.23 90.03
N GLU A 538 0.71 20.42 90.13
CA GLU A 538 1.61 20.43 91.29
C GLU A 538 2.27 21.81 91.48
N LEU A 539 2.78 22.41 90.39
CA LEU A 539 3.41 23.73 90.44
C LEU A 539 2.45 24.83 90.93
N VAL A 540 1.21 24.83 90.44
CA VAL A 540 0.17 25.77 90.86
C VAL A 540 -0.18 25.59 92.35
N GLN A 541 -0.26 24.35 92.83
CA GLN A 541 -0.50 24.05 94.24
C GLN A 541 0.64 24.60 95.12
N LEU A 542 1.90 24.31 94.76
CA LEU A 542 3.07 24.81 95.48
C LEU A 542 3.13 26.34 95.51
N ALA A 543 2.74 27.00 94.41
CA ALA A 543 2.67 28.46 94.36
C ALA A 543 1.63 29.01 95.35
N SER A 544 0.41 28.44 95.34
CA SER A 544 -0.65 28.80 96.28
C SER A 544 -0.22 28.58 97.74
N ASP A 545 0.38 27.43 98.06
CA ASP A 545 0.84 27.12 99.42
C ASP A 545 1.91 28.11 99.90
N ARG A 546 2.86 28.44 99.02
CA ARG A 546 3.91 29.43 99.28
C ARG A 546 3.33 30.84 99.47
N HIS A 547 2.36 31.24 98.65
CA HIS A 547 1.63 32.50 98.77
C HIS A 547 0.98 32.63 100.15
N ASN A 548 0.22 31.61 100.54
CA ASN A 548 -0.47 31.57 101.82
C ASN A 548 0.53 31.65 102.99
N HIS A 549 1.63 30.91 102.91
CA HIS A 549 2.68 30.98 103.94
C HIS A 549 3.30 32.38 104.08
N LEU A 550 3.58 33.07 102.96
CA LEU A 550 4.08 34.45 102.98
C LEU A 550 3.04 35.45 103.50
N ILE A 551 1.75 35.25 103.21
CA ILE A 551 0.66 36.05 103.79
C ILE A 551 0.61 35.88 105.31
N GLU A 552 0.68 34.66 105.81
CA GLU A 552 0.66 34.41 107.26
C GLU A 552 1.90 35.01 107.94
N SER A 553 3.08 34.89 107.33
CA SER A 553 4.29 35.58 107.80
C SER A 553 4.10 37.10 107.82
N ARG A 554 3.48 37.68 106.77
CA ARG A 554 3.20 39.13 106.71
C ARG A 554 2.27 39.55 107.85
N LYS A 555 1.21 38.79 108.12
CA LYS A 555 0.29 39.06 109.24
C LYS A 555 1.02 39.04 110.58
N LEU A 556 1.89 38.05 110.80
CA LEU A 556 2.69 37.96 112.03
C LEU A 556 3.63 39.16 112.19
N TRP A 557 4.35 39.54 111.14
CA TRP A 557 5.26 40.70 111.20
C TRP A 557 4.54 42.03 111.26
N GLN A 558 3.34 42.14 110.66
CA GLN A 558 2.47 43.29 110.83
C GLN A 558 2.05 43.42 112.29
N PHE A 559 1.60 42.34 112.91
CA PHE A 559 1.26 42.32 114.34
C PHE A 559 2.43 42.76 115.22
N PHE A 560 3.66 42.25 115.00
CA PHE A 560 4.83 42.70 115.76
C PHE A 560 5.17 44.17 115.52
N TRP A 561 4.97 44.67 114.30
CA TRP A 561 5.18 46.08 113.98
C TRP A 561 4.15 46.96 114.68
N ASP A 562 2.86 46.61 114.59
CA ASP A 562 1.76 47.29 115.28
C ASP A 562 1.98 47.26 116.81
N MET A 563 2.36 46.11 117.38
CA MET A 563 2.67 45.98 118.81
C MET A 563 3.83 46.87 119.23
N ALA A 564 4.89 46.96 118.43
CA ALA A 564 6.04 47.82 118.73
C ALA A 564 5.68 49.32 118.59
N GLU A 565 4.84 49.69 117.63
CA GLU A 565 4.30 51.05 117.48
C GLU A 565 3.44 51.43 118.68
N GLU A 566 2.54 50.53 119.11
CA GLU A 566 1.70 50.70 120.30
C GLU A 566 2.54 50.75 121.58
N GLU A 567 3.55 49.89 121.75
CA GLU A 567 4.47 49.93 122.90
C GLU A 567 5.27 51.25 122.93
N ALA A 568 5.77 51.71 121.78
CA ALA A 568 6.46 52.99 121.66
C ALA A 568 5.51 54.17 121.97
N TRP A 569 4.26 54.10 121.50
CA TRP A 569 3.23 55.07 121.82
C TRP A 569 2.93 55.10 123.32
N ILE A 570 2.73 53.94 123.95
CA ILE A 570 2.52 53.81 125.40
C ILE A 570 3.71 54.41 126.16
N LYS A 571 4.95 54.03 125.84
CA LYS A 571 6.16 54.58 126.49
C LYS A 571 6.26 56.09 126.33
N GLU A 572 5.93 56.62 125.15
CA GLU A 572 5.90 58.07 124.92
C GLU A 572 4.84 58.75 125.78
N LYS A 573 3.63 58.19 125.89
CA LYS A 573 2.57 58.72 126.76
C LYS A 573 2.91 58.60 128.25
N GLU A 574 3.49 57.48 128.67
CA GLU A 574 3.97 57.24 130.03
C GLU A 574 5.05 58.26 130.40
N ARG A 575 6.01 58.53 129.50
CA ARG A 575 7.03 59.58 129.68
C ARG A 575 6.40 60.97 129.84
N ILE A 576 5.39 61.30 129.04
CA ILE A 576 4.66 62.58 129.17
C ILE A 576 3.91 62.65 130.50
N LEU A 577 3.23 61.58 130.93
CA LEU A 577 2.45 61.53 132.17
C LEU A 577 3.32 61.48 133.44
N SER A 578 4.52 60.90 133.35
CA SER A 578 5.49 60.82 134.45
C SER A 578 6.26 62.12 134.66
N SER A 579 6.00 63.16 133.83
CA SER A 579 6.55 64.49 134.07
C SER A 579 5.96 65.08 135.36
N GLY A 580 6.79 65.22 136.39
CA GLY A 580 6.41 65.81 137.68
C GLY A 580 6.24 67.34 137.67
N ASP A 581 5.95 67.93 136.50
CA ASP A 581 5.79 69.37 136.35
C ASP A 581 4.40 69.80 136.86
N ILE A 582 4.39 70.48 138.00
CA ILE A 582 3.19 70.89 138.72
C ILE A 582 2.72 72.29 138.26
N GLY A 583 3.45 72.94 137.36
CA GLY A 583 3.22 74.33 136.95
C GLY A 583 3.64 75.33 138.02
N HIS A 584 4.19 76.47 137.61
CA HIS A 584 4.72 77.50 138.52
C HIS A 584 3.76 78.69 138.72
N ASP A 585 2.67 78.76 137.95
CA ASP A 585 1.66 79.81 138.03
C ASP A 585 0.26 79.30 137.63
N LEU A 586 -0.79 80.07 137.91
CA LEU A 586 -2.18 79.69 137.63
C LEU A 586 -2.42 79.41 136.13
N THR A 587 -1.72 80.14 135.26
CA THR A 587 -1.79 80.00 133.81
C THR A 587 -1.18 78.68 133.34
N ALA A 588 0.01 78.32 133.81
CA ALA A 588 0.65 77.04 133.53
C ALA A 588 -0.16 75.86 134.10
N ILE A 589 -0.74 76.00 135.29
CA ILE A 589 -1.63 74.98 135.88
C ILE A 589 -2.87 74.77 134.99
N HIS A 590 -3.54 75.84 134.54
CA HIS A 590 -4.68 75.73 133.63
C HIS A 590 -4.30 75.15 132.26
N LEU A 591 -3.12 75.50 131.73
CA LEU A 591 -2.58 74.95 130.48
C LEU A 591 -2.26 73.45 130.64
N LEU A 592 -1.64 73.05 131.75
CA LEU A 592 -1.35 71.66 132.10
C LEU A 592 -2.62 70.84 132.30
N ILE A 593 -3.64 71.38 132.97
CA ILE A 593 -4.96 70.73 133.11
C ILE A 593 -5.63 70.53 131.74
N SER A 594 -5.58 71.55 130.86
CA SER A 594 -6.10 71.45 129.49
C SER A 594 -5.33 70.42 128.66
N LYS A 595 -4.00 70.38 128.78
CA LYS A 595 -3.12 69.42 128.11
C LYS A 595 -3.36 67.99 128.61
N ASN A 596 -3.49 67.79 129.92
CA ASN A 596 -3.85 66.50 130.54
C ASN A 596 -5.26 66.04 130.14
N LYS A 597 -6.24 66.95 130.06
CA LYS A 597 -7.58 66.61 129.53
C LYS A 597 -7.54 66.19 128.06
N LYS A 598 -6.68 66.79 127.23
CA LYS A 598 -6.45 66.36 125.84
C LYS A 598 -5.72 65.01 125.75
N LEU A 599 -4.79 64.72 126.67
CA LEU A 599 -4.09 63.44 126.77
C LEU A 599 -5.02 62.28 127.19
N LEU A 600 -6.07 62.55 127.99
CA LEU A 600 -7.06 61.55 128.40
C LEU A 600 -7.99 61.07 127.27
N TRP A 601 -8.16 61.89 126.22
CA TRP A 601 -9.07 61.58 125.11
C TRP A 601 -8.61 60.35 124.29
N PRO A 602 -7.34 60.26 123.87
CA PRO A 602 -6.80 59.06 123.21
C PRO A 602 -6.92 57.78 124.04
N PHE A 603 -6.62 57.82 125.35
CA PHE A 603 -6.77 56.65 126.24
C PHE A 603 -8.21 56.16 126.36
N LYS A 604 -9.18 57.10 126.41
CA LYS A 604 -10.60 56.75 126.35
C LYS A 604 -11.00 56.13 125.02
N LEU A 605 -10.42 56.58 123.91
CA LEU A 605 -10.68 56.01 122.59
C LEU A 605 -10.18 54.56 122.51
N VAL A 606 -8.96 54.29 122.97
CA VAL A 606 -8.40 52.92 123.01
C VAL A 606 -9.22 52.01 123.91
N LEU A 607 -9.67 52.47 125.09
CA LEU A 607 -10.55 51.68 125.98
C LEU A 607 -11.96 51.45 125.42
N LEU A 608 -12.48 52.36 124.59
CA LEU A 608 -13.81 52.23 123.98
C LEU A 608 -13.82 51.34 122.73
N PHE A 609 -12.70 51.25 122.02
CA PHE A 609 -12.61 50.50 120.76
C PHE A 609 -11.69 49.27 120.83
N GLY A 610 -10.95 49.09 121.93
CA GLY A 610 -10.04 47.95 122.14
C GLY A 610 -10.71 46.59 122.37
N GLU A 611 -12.04 46.54 122.51
CA GLU A 611 -12.80 45.27 122.59
C GLU A 611 -13.17 44.69 121.21
N HIS A 612 -12.77 45.31 120.10
CA HIS A 612 -13.11 44.87 118.74
C HIS A 612 -11.91 44.74 117.77
N ILE A 613 -10.71 44.44 118.30
CA ILE A 613 -9.53 44.05 117.50
C ILE A 613 -9.38 42.53 117.51
#